data_AF-A0A842KVZ9-F1
#
_entry.id   AF-A0A842KVZ9-F1
#
_cell.length_a   1.000
_cell.length_b   1.000
_cell.length_c   1.000
_cell.angle_alpha   90.00
_cell.angle_beta   90.00
_cell.angle_gamma   90.00
#
_symmetry.space_group_name_H-M   'P 1'
#
loop_
_entity.id
_entity.type
_entity.pdbx_description
1 polymer ?
#
loop_
_entity_poly.entity_id
_entity_poly.type
_entity_poly.pdbx_seq_one_letter_code
_entity_poly.pdbx_strand_id
1 'polypeptide(L)'
;MVPENVGKRYFETSLIIVFGSLYAVTGYFTFFGINFYGVRFWPAVVVPATAAVLFGEKVGGCSAALGILVSDVLAHGMLFLSLTVGVPSNFIAFYIIGKVCRRYSLKRYMISATIGLAAGSIIIGLGLFLWSQAFPLPFNSQITPLAFEAIFSISAWTFISEIPFLYILVPPLVRMVKGRVGKVV
;
A
#
# COMPACT_ATOMS: atom_id res chain seq x y z
N MET A 1 25.25 24.50 12.09
CA MET A 1 23.78 24.33 12.06
C MET A 1 23.42 23.62 10.76
N VAL A 2 22.87 22.41 10.83
CA VAL A 2 22.27 21.76 9.65
C VAL A 2 21.02 22.58 9.28
N PRO A 3 20.82 22.94 7.99
CA PRO A 3 19.61 23.66 7.58
C PRO A 3 18.37 22.88 8.03
N GLU A 4 17.38 23.57 8.60
CA GLU A 4 16.16 22.95 9.17
C GLU A 4 15.46 21.98 8.19
N ASN A 5 15.55 22.28 6.89
CA ASN A 5 15.01 21.46 5.80
C ASN A 5 15.74 20.11 5.61
N VAL A 6 17.02 20.03 5.99
CA VAL A 6 17.82 18.80 5.90
C VAL A 6 17.47 17.85 7.04
N GLY A 7 17.29 18.36 8.27
CA GLY A 7 16.86 17.55 9.42
C GLY A 7 15.50 16.89 9.21
N LYS A 8 14.54 17.64 8.66
CA LYS A 8 13.21 17.12 8.29
C LYS A 8 13.29 15.99 7.26
N ARG A 9 14.14 16.12 6.25
CA ARG A 9 14.33 15.08 5.22
C ARG A 9 14.86 13.79 5.81
N TYR A 10 15.89 13.84 6.66
CA TYR A 10 16.42 12.63 7.31
C TYR A 10 15.38 11.93 8.18
N PHE A 11 14.54 12.70 8.88
CA PHE A 11 13.45 12.15 9.66
C PHE A 11 12.40 11.45 8.77
N GLU A 12 11.94 12.11 7.70
CA GLU A 12 11.01 11.51 6.73
C GLU A 12 11.59 10.23 6.10
N THR A 13 12.86 10.24 5.69
CA THR A 13 13.55 9.05 5.16
C THR A 13 13.61 7.92 6.18
N SER A 14 13.90 8.22 7.44
CA SER A 14 13.94 7.22 8.51
C SER A 14 12.57 6.57 8.70
N LEU A 15 11.50 7.37 8.70
CA LEU A 15 10.13 6.86 8.79
C LEU A 15 9.77 5.99 7.59
N ILE A 16 10.16 6.38 6.37
CA ILE A 16 9.94 5.59 5.15
C ILE A 16 10.58 4.20 5.29
N ILE A 17 11.82 4.14 5.77
CA ILE A 17 12.54 2.88 5.94
C ILE A 17 11.88 2.01 7.02
N VAL A 18 11.55 2.58 8.18
CA VAL A 18 10.94 1.86 9.30
C VAL A 18 9.56 1.31 8.92
N PHE A 19 8.68 2.16 8.40
CA PHE A 19 7.32 1.74 8.01
C PHE A 19 7.33 0.83 6.78
N GLY A 20 8.24 1.04 5.83
CA GLY A 20 8.39 0.16 4.67
C GLY A 20 8.85 -1.25 5.07
N SER A 21 9.82 -1.34 5.99
CA SER A 21 10.28 -2.62 6.53
C SER A 21 9.17 -3.32 7.33
N LEU A 22 8.47 -2.58 8.19
CA LEU A 22 7.35 -3.11 8.96
C LEU A 22 6.21 -3.60 8.05
N TYR A 23 5.92 -2.86 6.97
CA TYR A 23 4.91 -3.24 5.99
C TYR A 23 5.29 -4.53 5.27
N ALA A 24 6.54 -4.66 4.82
CA ALA A 24 7.04 -5.86 4.15
C ALA A 24 6.95 -7.10 5.04
N VAL A 25 7.42 -7.00 6.28
CA VAL A 25 7.40 -8.08 7.28
C VAL A 25 5.95 -8.47 7.60
N THR A 26 5.11 -7.48 7.93
CA THR A 26 3.70 -7.73 8.24
C THR A 26 3.02 -8.41 7.07
N GLY A 27 3.20 -7.91 5.85
CA GLY A 27 2.61 -8.47 4.64
C GLY A 27 3.03 -9.92 4.40
N TYR A 28 4.32 -10.23 4.54
CA TYR A 28 4.83 -11.59 4.36
C TYR A 28 4.23 -12.59 5.35
N PHE A 29 4.00 -12.20 6.60
CA PHE A 29 3.46 -13.10 7.63
C PHE A 29 1.93 -13.14 7.70
N THR A 30 1.22 -12.18 7.10
CA THR A 30 -0.25 -12.03 7.29
C THR A 30 -1.08 -12.27 6.04
N PHE A 31 -0.47 -12.63 4.90
CA PHE A 31 -1.24 -13.01 3.71
C PHE A 31 -1.72 -14.47 3.72
N PHE A 32 -1.16 -15.30 4.61
CA PHE A 32 -1.58 -16.69 4.85
C PHE A 32 -1.63 -17.62 3.62
N GLY A 33 -0.88 -17.30 2.55
CA GLY A 33 -0.96 -18.05 1.28
C GLY A 33 -2.18 -17.69 0.41
N ILE A 34 -3.11 -16.89 0.92
CA ILE A 34 -4.37 -16.55 0.25
C ILE A 34 -4.10 -15.53 -0.85
N ASN A 35 -4.48 -15.84 -2.08
CA ASN A 35 -4.34 -14.94 -3.22
C ASN A 35 -5.42 -15.20 -4.28
N PHE A 36 -5.69 -14.19 -5.11
CA PHE A 36 -6.60 -14.25 -6.25
C PHE A 36 -5.93 -13.61 -7.46
N TYR A 37 -5.73 -14.39 -8.53
CA TYR A 37 -4.90 -14.00 -9.70
C TYR A 37 -3.51 -13.48 -9.31
N GLY A 38 -2.92 -14.02 -8.23
CA GLY A 38 -1.63 -13.57 -7.73
C GLY A 38 -1.67 -12.35 -6.81
N VAL A 39 -2.81 -11.64 -6.70
CA VAL A 39 -2.98 -10.59 -5.69
C VAL A 39 -3.24 -11.21 -4.32
N ARG A 40 -2.33 -10.95 -3.39
CA ARG A 40 -2.35 -11.51 -2.04
C ARG A 40 -3.45 -10.88 -1.18
N PHE A 41 -3.98 -11.64 -0.22
CA PHE A 41 -4.81 -11.10 0.86
C PHE A 41 -3.96 -10.18 1.74
N TRP A 42 -4.35 -8.92 1.92
CA TRP A 42 -3.39 -7.89 2.33
C TRP A 42 -3.82 -7.03 3.54
N PRO A 43 -3.96 -7.62 4.75
CA PRO A 43 -4.28 -6.84 5.96
C PRO A 43 -3.16 -5.87 6.35
N ALA A 44 -1.94 -6.06 5.83
CA ALA A 44 -0.78 -5.24 6.12
C ALA A 44 -0.90 -3.77 5.66
N VAL A 45 -1.88 -3.43 4.80
CA VAL A 45 -2.17 -2.05 4.38
C VAL A 45 -2.37 -1.06 5.52
N VAL A 46 -2.69 -1.56 6.72
CA VAL A 46 -2.81 -0.75 7.94
C VAL A 46 -1.52 -0.01 8.29
N VAL A 47 -0.35 -0.58 7.96
CA VAL A 47 0.96 0.00 8.27
C VAL A 47 1.19 1.29 7.46
N PRO A 48 1.21 1.27 6.13
CA PRO A 48 1.39 2.49 5.34
C PRO A 48 0.22 3.46 5.48
N ALA A 49 -1.03 3.00 5.70
CA ALA A 49 -2.15 3.89 5.98
C ALA A 49 -1.94 4.68 7.28
N THR A 50 -1.49 4.02 8.35
CA THR A 50 -1.17 4.68 9.63
C THR A 50 -0.03 5.67 9.43
N ALA A 51 1.02 5.29 8.69
CA ALA A 51 2.13 6.18 8.35
C ALA A 51 1.66 7.42 7.57
N ALA A 52 0.80 7.22 6.57
CA ALA A 52 0.24 8.28 5.74
C ALA A 52 -0.55 9.30 6.56
N VAL A 53 -1.37 8.83 7.50
CA VAL A 53 -2.18 9.71 8.36
C VAL A 53 -1.32 10.48 9.37
N LEU A 54 -0.29 9.86 9.94
CA LEU A 54 0.54 10.46 10.98
C LEU A 54 1.63 11.39 10.45
N PHE A 55 2.22 11.04 9.30
CA PHE A 55 3.45 11.66 8.79
C PHE A 55 3.32 12.20 7.36
N GLY A 56 2.13 12.13 6.77
CA GLY A 56 1.81 12.75 5.49
C GLY A 56 2.06 11.86 4.26
N GLU A 57 1.71 12.41 3.10
CA GLU A 57 1.62 11.66 1.84
C GLU A 57 2.95 11.08 1.35
N LYS A 58 4.07 11.78 1.56
CA LYS A 58 5.39 11.29 1.14
C LYS A 58 5.81 10.06 1.93
N VAL A 59 5.67 10.11 3.25
CA VAL A 59 6.01 8.99 4.13
C VAL A 59 5.08 7.81 3.87
N GLY A 60 3.77 8.05 3.78
CA GLY A 60 2.77 7.03 3.46
C GLY A 60 3.01 6.35 2.11
N GLY A 61 3.12 7.12 1.04
CA GLY A 61 3.32 6.59 -0.31
C GLY A 61 4.66 5.86 -0.47
N CYS A 62 5.77 6.46 -0.03
CA CYS A 62 7.09 5.86 -0.20
C CYS A 62 7.30 4.62 0.68
N SER A 63 6.78 4.60 1.92
CA SER A 63 6.86 3.39 2.76
C SER A 63 6.04 2.25 2.17
N ALA A 64 4.86 2.54 1.61
CA ALA A 64 4.07 1.54 0.92
C ALA A 64 4.78 0.97 -0.31
N ALA A 65 5.32 1.85 -1.16
CA ALA A 65 6.11 1.48 -2.33
C ALA A 65 7.30 0.58 -1.97
N LEU A 66 8.08 0.97 -0.96
CA LEU A 66 9.22 0.20 -0.50
C LEU A 66 8.80 -1.17 0.06
N GLY A 67 7.79 -1.18 0.93
CA GLY A 67 7.38 -2.40 1.60
C GLY A 67 6.73 -3.42 0.65
N ILE A 68 5.90 -2.98 -0.30
CA ILE A 68 5.31 -3.90 -1.28
C ILE A 68 6.39 -4.46 -2.21
N LEU A 69 7.36 -3.65 -2.64
CA LEU A 69 8.47 -4.10 -3.48
C LEU A 69 9.25 -5.23 -2.82
N VAL A 70 9.66 -5.02 -1.57
CA VAL A 70 10.39 -6.05 -0.80
C VAL A 70 9.51 -7.27 -0.62
N SER A 71 8.24 -7.09 -0.27
CA SER A 71 7.35 -8.22 -0.02
C SER A 71 7.02 -9.04 -1.26
N ASP A 72 6.84 -8.41 -2.42
CA ASP A 72 6.59 -9.08 -3.70
C ASP A 72 7.81 -9.92 -4.12
N VAL A 73 9.02 -9.34 -4.00
CA VAL A 73 10.27 -10.07 -4.29
C VAL A 73 10.43 -11.26 -3.34
N LEU A 74 10.10 -11.12 -2.07
CA LEU A 74 10.18 -12.24 -1.11
C LEU A 74 9.09 -13.30 -1.33
N ALA A 75 7.90 -12.91 -1.77
CA ALA A 75 6.77 -13.84 -1.91
C ALA A 75 6.79 -14.61 -3.23
N HIS A 76 7.05 -13.94 -4.35
CA HIS A 76 7.00 -14.56 -5.68
C HIS A 76 8.19 -14.19 -6.59
N GLY A 77 9.15 -13.37 -6.13
CA GLY A 77 10.38 -13.09 -6.87
C GLY A 77 10.23 -12.17 -8.08
N MET A 78 9.04 -11.63 -8.35
CA MET A 78 8.78 -10.88 -9.60
C MET A 78 9.02 -9.38 -9.41
N LEU A 79 10.30 -8.99 -9.38
CA LEU A 79 10.72 -7.59 -9.23
C LEU A 79 10.07 -6.67 -10.29
N PHE A 80 10.09 -7.09 -11.56
CA PHE A 80 9.60 -6.26 -12.66
C PHE A 80 8.08 -6.02 -12.60
N LEU A 81 7.31 -7.03 -12.19
CA LEU A 81 5.87 -6.88 -11.94
C LEU A 81 5.62 -5.90 -10.79
N SER A 82 6.37 -6.02 -9.70
CA SER A 82 6.20 -5.10 -8.56
C SER A 82 6.49 -3.65 -8.95
N LEU A 83 7.58 -3.39 -9.67
CA LEU A 83 7.94 -2.04 -10.11
C LEU A 83 6.89 -1.41 -11.05
N THR A 84 6.20 -2.21 -11.85
CA THR A 84 5.22 -1.75 -12.84
C THR A 84 3.79 -1.70 -12.32
N VAL A 85 3.45 -2.50 -11.31
CA VAL A 85 2.08 -2.65 -10.79
C VAL A 85 1.99 -2.45 -9.28
N GLY A 86 2.71 -3.24 -8.49
CA GLY A 86 2.65 -3.21 -7.03
C GLY A 86 3.08 -1.88 -6.41
N VAL A 87 4.27 -1.39 -6.78
CA VAL A 87 4.85 -0.12 -6.34
C VAL A 87 3.97 1.09 -6.70
N PRO A 88 3.57 1.32 -7.96
CA PRO A 88 2.77 2.49 -8.30
C PRO A 88 1.38 2.47 -7.67
N SER A 89 0.70 1.31 -7.63
CA SER A 89 -0.61 1.19 -6.98
C SER A 89 -0.56 1.54 -5.49
N ASN A 90 0.40 0.97 -4.76
CA ASN A 90 0.59 1.24 -3.35
C ASN A 90 0.97 2.70 -3.11
N PHE A 91 1.96 3.22 -3.85
CA PHE A 91 2.38 4.60 -3.72
C PHE A 91 1.18 5.56 -3.86
N ILE A 92 0.40 5.42 -4.94
CA ILE A 92 -0.72 6.31 -5.23
C ILE A 92 -1.80 6.19 -4.15
N ALA A 93 -2.16 4.97 -3.74
CA ALA A 93 -3.20 4.75 -2.73
C ALA A 93 -2.89 5.48 -1.42
N PHE A 94 -1.69 5.25 -0.86
CA PHE A 94 -1.33 5.82 0.44
C PHE A 94 -0.90 7.30 0.35
N TYR A 95 -0.42 7.75 -0.81
CA TYR A 95 -0.20 9.17 -1.06
C TYR A 95 -1.52 9.96 -1.01
N ILE A 96 -2.59 9.44 -1.64
CA ILE A 96 -3.94 10.06 -1.57
C ILE A 96 -4.41 10.15 -0.12
N ILE A 97 -4.29 9.06 0.64
CA ILE A 97 -4.68 9.01 2.06
C ILE A 97 -3.95 10.11 2.84
N GLY A 98 -2.62 10.15 2.76
CA GLY A 98 -1.82 11.11 3.52
C GLY A 98 -2.12 12.57 3.14
N LYS A 99 -2.31 12.83 1.84
CA LYS A 99 -2.54 14.20 1.34
C LYS A 99 -3.86 14.77 1.85
N VAL A 100 -4.91 13.95 1.85
CA VAL A 100 -6.24 14.35 2.36
C VAL A 100 -6.23 14.43 3.89
N CYS A 101 -5.47 13.56 4.57
CA CYS A 101 -5.40 13.49 6.02
C CYS A 101 -4.49 14.53 6.69
N ARG A 102 -3.78 15.39 5.94
CA ARG A 102 -3.07 16.56 6.50
C ARG A 102 -3.92 17.40 7.46
N ARG A 103 -5.23 17.47 7.20
CA ARG A 103 -6.22 18.03 8.12
C ARG A 103 -7.17 16.93 8.59
N TYR A 104 -6.64 16.05 9.44
CA TYR A 104 -7.30 14.82 9.86
C TYR A 104 -8.68 15.07 10.49
N SER A 105 -9.67 14.32 9.98
CA SER A 105 -10.90 13.98 10.67
C SER A 105 -11.27 12.55 10.28
N LEU A 106 -12.03 11.85 11.11
CA LEU A 106 -12.41 10.46 10.81
C LEU A 106 -13.13 10.35 9.47
N LYS A 107 -14.04 11.29 9.17
CA LYS A 107 -14.75 11.35 7.88
C LYS A 107 -13.79 11.51 6.69
N ARG A 108 -12.81 12.42 6.79
CA ARG A 108 -11.82 12.63 5.73
C ARG A 108 -10.96 11.39 5.51
N TYR A 109 -10.56 10.73 6.60
CA TYR A 109 -9.83 9.48 6.54
C TYR A 109 -10.62 8.37 5.85
N MET A 110 -11.89 8.15 6.22
CA MET A 110 -12.70 7.10 5.59
C MET A 110 -12.88 7.32 4.09
N ILE A 111 -13.14 8.57 3.69
CA ILE A 111 -13.26 8.94 2.27
C ILE A 111 -11.92 8.74 1.56
N SER A 112 -10.80 9.18 2.13
CA SER A 112 -9.50 9.06 1.49
C SER A 112 -9.00 7.61 1.43
N ALA A 113 -9.30 6.80 2.45
CA ALA A 113 -9.03 5.36 2.45
C ALA A 113 -9.81 4.66 1.33
N THR A 114 -11.09 5.00 1.15
CA THR A 114 -11.90 4.48 0.03
C THR A 114 -11.31 4.86 -1.31
N ILE A 115 -11.07 6.15 -1.54
CA ILE A 115 -10.63 6.67 -2.85
C ILE A 115 -9.22 6.19 -3.17
N GLY A 116 -8.32 6.25 -2.19
CA GLY A 116 -6.94 5.78 -2.33
C GLY A 116 -6.90 4.28 -2.64
N LEU A 117 -7.61 3.46 -1.87
CA LEU A 117 -7.64 2.01 -2.09
C LEU A 117 -8.30 1.66 -3.43
N ALA A 118 -9.39 2.33 -3.81
CA ALA A 118 -10.03 2.12 -5.10
C ALA A 118 -9.08 2.45 -6.26
N ALA A 119 -8.36 3.57 -6.18
CA ALA A 119 -7.36 3.94 -7.18
C ALA A 119 -6.24 2.89 -7.29
N GLY A 120 -5.68 2.47 -6.15
CA GLY A 120 -4.66 1.42 -6.11
C GLY A 120 -5.17 0.09 -6.69
N SER A 121 -6.38 -0.31 -6.33
CA SER A 121 -7.02 -1.54 -6.78
C SER A 121 -7.25 -1.56 -8.29
N ILE A 122 -7.70 -0.43 -8.86
CA ILE A 122 -7.87 -0.29 -10.32
C ILE A 122 -6.53 -0.39 -11.05
N ILE A 123 -5.48 0.23 -10.50
CA ILE A 123 -4.12 0.11 -11.06
C ILE A 123 -3.65 -1.35 -11.05
N ILE A 124 -3.92 -2.10 -9.96
CA ILE A 124 -3.59 -3.53 -9.87
C ILE A 124 -4.39 -4.34 -10.90
N GLY A 125 -5.70 -4.12 -11.01
CA GLY A 125 -6.55 -4.83 -11.97
C GLY A 125 -6.12 -4.60 -13.42
N LEU A 126 -5.87 -3.35 -13.81
CA LEU A 126 -5.36 -3.01 -15.15
C LEU A 126 -3.95 -3.55 -15.38
N GLY A 127 -3.08 -3.39 -14.38
CA GLY A 127 -1.69 -3.83 -14.46
C GLY A 127 -1.56 -5.33 -14.65
N LEU A 128 -2.29 -6.13 -13.88
CA LEU A 128 -2.27 -7.59 -14.00
C LEU A 128 -2.94 -8.09 -15.29
N PHE A 129 -4.02 -7.45 -15.74
CA PHE A 129 -4.60 -7.75 -17.04
C PHE A 129 -3.57 -7.57 -18.16
N LEU A 130 -2.91 -6.41 -18.23
CA LEU A 130 -1.90 -6.11 -19.25
C LEU A 130 -0.66 -7.02 -19.11
N TRP A 131 -0.20 -7.26 -17.88
CA TRP A 131 0.93 -8.14 -17.59
C TRP A 131 0.69 -9.57 -18.08
N SER A 132 -0.50 -10.12 -17.80
CA SER A 132 -0.84 -11.50 -18.12
C SER A 132 -0.83 -11.84 -19.62
N GLN A 133 -0.89 -10.83 -20.49
CA GLN A 133 -0.85 -11.03 -21.94
C GLN A 133 0.52 -11.51 -22.43
N ALA A 134 1.59 -11.20 -21.69
CA ALA A 134 2.97 -11.48 -22.10
C ALA A 134 3.79 -12.23 -21.05
N PHE A 135 3.33 -12.26 -19.79
CA PHE A 135 4.10 -12.79 -18.67
C PHE A 135 3.23 -13.67 -17.75
N PRO A 136 3.82 -14.64 -17.03
CA PRO A 136 3.09 -15.45 -16.07
C PRO A 136 2.61 -14.60 -14.89
N LEU A 137 1.45 -14.96 -14.33
CA LEU A 137 0.94 -14.37 -13.10
C LEU A 137 1.77 -14.83 -11.89
N PRO A 138 1.76 -14.08 -10.77
CA PRO A 138 2.36 -14.55 -9.52
C PRO A 138 1.89 -15.96 -9.16
N PHE A 139 2.81 -16.77 -8.65
CA PHE A 139 2.56 -18.17 -8.25
C PHE A 139 2.15 -19.11 -9.39
N ASN A 140 2.30 -18.70 -10.65
CA ASN A 140 2.04 -19.52 -11.83
C ASN A 140 3.31 -19.64 -12.68
N SER A 141 3.50 -20.79 -13.34
CA SER A 141 4.65 -21.04 -14.23
C SER A 141 4.34 -20.80 -15.71
N GLN A 142 3.06 -20.84 -16.08
CA GLN A 142 2.60 -20.65 -17.45
C GLN A 142 2.00 -19.25 -17.64
N ILE A 143 2.08 -18.75 -18.86
CA ILE A 143 1.39 -17.52 -19.25
C ILE A 143 -0.10 -17.86 -19.40
N THR A 144 -0.94 -17.14 -18.66
CA THR A 144 -2.39 -17.34 -18.67
C THR A 144 -3.04 -15.97 -18.94
N PRO A 145 -3.26 -15.62 -20.22
CA PRO A 145 -3.84 -14.33 -20.58
C PRO A 145 -5.22 -14.16 -19.96
N LEU A 146 -5.38 -13.09 -19.18
CA LEU A 146 -6.64 -12.78 -18.55
C LEU A 146 -7.59 -12.10 -19.54
N ALA A 147 -8.88 -12.42 -19.43
CA ALA A 147 -9.93 -11.70 -20.12
C ALA A 147 -10.09 -10.28 -19.55
N PHE A 148 -10.68 -9.37 -20.33
CA PHE A 148 -10.84 -7.96 -19.95
C PHE A 148 -11.64 -7.80 -18.65
N GLU A 149 -12.62 -8.67 -18.41
CA GLU A 149 -13.47 -8.68 -17.23
C GLU A 149 -12.69 -8.96 -15.93
N ALA A 150 -11.50 -9.57 -16.03
CA ALA A 150 -10.64 -9.83 -14.89
C ALA A 150 -10.18 -8.53 -14.19
N ILE A 151 -10.13 -7.40 -14.91
CA ILE A 151 -9.81 -6.08 -14.34
C ILE A 151 -10.76 -5.79 -13.17
N PHE A 152 -12.06 -5.98 -13.36
CA PHE A 152 -13.07 -5.69 -12.34
C PHE A 152 -12.98 -6.66 -11.17
N SER A 153 -12.79 -7.95 -11.45
CA SER A 153 -12.72 -8.99 -10.42
C SER A 153 -11.48 -8.82 -9.54
N ILE A 154 -10.32 -8.55 -10.14
CA ILE A 154 -9.06 -8.31 -9.41
C ILE A 154 -9.14 -7.01 -8.61
N SER A 155 -9.69 -5.94 -9.20
CA SER A 155 -9.89 -4.67 -8.49
C SER A 155 -10.84 -4.86 -7.29
N ALA A 156 -11.93 -5.61 -7.48
CA ALA A 156 -12.90 -5.89 -6.43
C ALA A 156 -12.29 -6.73 -5.32
N TRP A 157 -11.54 -7.79 -5.65
CA TRP A 157 -10.81 -8.60 -4.68
C TRP A 157 -9.85 -7.75 -3.83
N THR A 158 -9.00 -6.97 -4.47
CA THR A 158 -8.04 -6.07 -3.81
C THR A 158 -8.77 -5.14 -2.85
N PHE A 159 -9.81 -4.46 -3.34
CA PHE A 159 -10.55 -3.49 -2.54
C PHE A 159 -11.27 -4.14 -1.35
N ILE A 160 -12.05 -5.20 -1.60
CA ILE A 160 -12.92 -5.82 -0.60
C ILE A 160 -12.11 -6.53 0.48
N SER A 161 -10.98 -7.14 0.11
CA SER A 161 -10.13 -7.83 1.07
C SER A 161 -9.35 -6.87 1.97
N GLU A 162 -9.07 -5.65 1.53
CA GLU A 162 -8.23 -4.68 2.26
C GLU A 162 -9.03 -3.62 3.03
N ILE A 163 -10.16 -3.15 2.50
CA ILE A 163 -10.94 -2.05 3.09
C ILE A 163 -11.38 -2.30 4.56
N PRO A 164 -11.74 -3.52 5.00
CA PRO A 164 -12.16 -3.73 6.38
C PRO A 164 -11.04 -3.40 7.37
N PHE A 165 -9.79 -3.72 7.03
CA PHE A 165 -8.64 -3.45 7.87
C PHE A 165 -8.35 -1.95 7.98
N LEU A 166 -8.46 -1.23 6.87
CA LEU A 166 -8.35 0.23 6.88
C LEU A 166 -9.40 0.86 7.78
N TYR A 167 -10.65 0.42 7.70
CA TYR A 167 -11.74 1.00 8.47
C TYR A 167 -11.69 0.66 9.96
N ILE A 168 -11.33 -0.58 10.29
CA ILE A 168 -11.42 -1.07 11.67
C ILE A 168 -10.13 -0.78 12.45
N LEU A 169 -8.96 -1.00 11.85
CA LEU A 169 -7.69 -0.99 12.58
C LEU A 169 -6.96 0.36 12.54
N VAL A 170 -7.01 1.10 11.43
CA VAL A 170 -6.22 2.33 11.31
C VAL A 170 -6.72 3.45 12.24
N PRO A 171 -8.03 3.74 12.40
CA PRO A 171 -8.48 4.79 13.32
C PRO A 171 -8.05 4.60 14.78
N PRO A 172 -8.17 3.40 15.40
CA PRO A 172 -7.62 3.21 16.74
C PRO A 172 -6.10 3.32 16.78
N LEU A 173 -5.37 2.77 15.79
CA LEU A 173 -3.90 2.88 15.73
C LEU A 173 -3.42 4.34 15.68
N VAL A 174 -4.02 5.14 14.80
CA VAL A 174 -3.72 6.58 14.70
C VAL A 174 -3.98 7.28 16.04
N ARG A 175 -5.10 6.99 16.71
CA ARG A 175 -5.42 7.58 18.03
C ARG A 175 -4.40 7.20 19.11
N MET A 176 -3.98 5.94 19.15
CA MET A 176 -3.00 5.43 20.12
C MET A 176 -1.61 6.05 19.92
N VAL A 177 -1.20 6.20 18.66
CA VAL A 177 0.15 6.66 18.32
C VAL A 177 0.25 8.19 18.36
N LYS A 178 -0.78 8.91 17.91
CA LYS A 178 -0.76 10.39 17.82
C LYS A 178 -0.43 11.10 19.13
N GLY A 179 -0.85 10.54 20.28
CA GLY A 179 -0.53 11.08 21.60
C GLY A 179 0.95 10.93 22.00
N ARG A 180 1.71 10.09 21.30
CA ARG A 180 3.09 9.71 21.64
C ARG A 180 4.15 10.28 20.70
N VAL A 181 3.82 10.52 19.43
CA VAL A 181 4.78 11.01 18.41
C VAL A 181 4.71 12.51 18.14
N GLY A 182 3.86 13.27 18.85
CA GLY A 182 3.60 14.67 18.51
C GLY A 182 2.96 14.79 17.12
N LYS A 183 2.39 15.96 16.79
CA LYS A 183 1.98 16.21 15.40
C LYS A 183 3.24 16.40 14.57
N VAL A 184 3.45 15.54 13.58
CA VAL A 184 4.38 15.84 12.48
C VAL A 184 3.63 15.81 11.15
N VAL A 185 2.54 16.57 11.09
CA VAL A 185 2.11 17.42 9.95
C VAL A 185 1.28 18.58 10.50
#